data_AF-A0A933PC05-F1
#
_entry.id   AF-A0A933PC05-F1
#
_cell.length_a   1.000
_cell.length_b   1.000
_cell.length_c   1.000
_cell.angle_alpha   90.00
_cell.angle_beta   90.00
_cell.angle_gamma   90.00
#
_symmetry.space_group_name_H-M   'P 1'
#
loop_
_entity.id
_entity.type
_entity.pdbx_description
1 polymer ?
#
loop_
_entity_poly.entity_id
_entity_poly.type
_entity_poly.pdbx_seq_one_letter_code
_entity_poly.pdbx_strand_id
1 'polypeptide(L)' 'MLITDYLDDALAPADRARIDEHLADCDGCTVVLDQFRTTVRTTGTLRSEDLDRLDPGTRDDLLGVFRRWAAERPGA' A
#
# COMPACT_ATOMS: atom_id res chain seq x y z
N MET A 1 8.30 -2.04 -5.70
CA MET A 1 7.46 -2.19 -6.91
C MET A 1 7.47 -0.83 -7.59
N LEU A 2 7.74 -0.72 -8.90
CA LEU A 2 8.07 0.58 -9.53
C LEU A 2 7.14 1.76 -9.17
N ILE A 3 5.81 1.55 -9.20
CA ILE A 3 4.83 2.60 -8.87
C ILE A 3 4.85 2.97 -7.38
N THR A 4 4.98 1.98 -6.47
CA THR A 4 5.09 2.29 -5.04
C THR A 4 6.40 2.99 -4.75
N ASP A 5 7.50 2.51 -5.34
CA ASP A 5 8.83 3.10 -5.13
C ASP A 5 8.87 4.56 -5.63
N TYR A 6 8.13 4.87 -6.70
CA TYR A 6 7.92 6.24 -7.18
C TYR A 6 7.05 7.08 -6.22
N LEU A 7 5.96 6.53 -5.69
CA LEU A 7 5.07 7.23 -4.75
C LEU A 7 5.71 7.46 -3.37
N ASP A 8 6.56 6.52 -2.94
CA ASP A 8 7.29 6.54 -1.67
C ASP A 8 8.59 7.36 -1.74
N ASP A 9 8.87 7.98 -2.89
CA ASP A 9 10.10 8.74 -3.17
C ASP A 9 11.38 7.92 -2.91
N ALA A 10 11.30 6.61 -3.16
CA ALA A 10 12.36 5.64 -2.89
C ALA A 10 13.26 5.34 -4.10
N LEU A 11 12.96 5.93 -5.26
CA LEU A 11 13.76 5.77 -6.49
C LEU A 11 15.01 6.65 -6.47
N ALA A 12 16.06 6.16 -7.13
CA ALA A 12 17.19 7.01 -7.47
C ALA A 12 16.74 8.18 -8.38
N PRO A 13 17.37 9.37 -8.29
CA PRO A 13 16.92 10.55 -9.03
C PRO A 13 16.81 10.34 -10.55
N ALA A 14 17.74 9.56 -11.13
CA ALA A 14 17.72 9.24 -12.55
C ALA A 14 16.51 8.39 -12.96
N ASP A 15 16.08 7.46 -12.11
CA ASP A 15 14.93 6.60 -12.39
C ASP A 15 13.62 7.36 -12.18
N ARG A 16 13.56 8.26 -11.19
CA ARG A 16 12.43 9.16 -10.99
C ARG A 16 12.21 10.06 -12.22
N ALA A 17 13.29 10.64 -12.75
CA ALA A 17 13.21 11.48 -13.95
C ALA A 17 12.68 10.72 -15.19
N ARG A 18 13.07 9.45 -15.37
CA ARG A 18 12.56 8.60 -16.46
C ARG A 18 11.06 8.33 -16.34
N ILE A 19 10.57 8.14 -15.11
CA ILE A 19 9.13 7.96 -14.87
C ILE A 19 8.39 9.27 -15.10
N ASP A 20 8.94 10.39 -14.65
CA ASP A 20 8.33 11.72 -14.88
C ASP A 20 8.20 12.01 -16.39
N GLU A 21 9.23 11.68 -17.18
CA GLU A 21 9.19 11.76 -18.66
C GLU A 21 8.11 10.83 -19.24
N HIS A 22 8.06 9.58 -18.79
CA HIS A 22 7.06 8.61 -19.27
C HIS A 22 5.62 9.03 -18.96
N LEU A 23 5.37 9.58 -17.77
CA LEU A 23 4.06 10.05 -17.35
C LEU A 23 3.59 11.27 -18.16
N ALA A 24 4.52 12.08 -18.68
CA ALA A 24 4.19 13.19 -19.56
C ALA A 24 3.63 12.74 -20.93
N ASP A 25 4.03 11.55 -21.40
CA ASP A 25 3.70 11.06 -22.74
C ASP A 25 2.67 9.91 -22.74
N CYS A 26 2.31 9.34 -21.58
CA CYS A 26 1.44 8.16 -21.49
C CYS A 26 0.22 8.36 -20.58
N ASP A 27 -0.93 8.63 -21.21
CA ASP A 27 -2.22 8.76 -20.50
C ASP A 27 -2.58 7.51 -19.69
N GLY A 28 -2.31 6.31 -20.22
CA GLY A 28 -2.60 5.05 -19.54
C GLY A 28 -1.85 4.90 -18.22
N CYS A 29 -0.56 5.26 -18.19
CA CYS A 29 0.24 5.21 -16.97
C CYS A 29 -0.16 6.31 -15.98
N THR A 30 -0.57 7.48 -16.46
CA THR A 30 -1.16 8.53 -15.62
C THR A 30 -2.45 8.06 -14.94
N VAL A 31 -3.33 7.36 -15.67
CA VAL A 31 -4.56 6.77 -15.11
C VAL A 31 -4.24 5.74 -14.04
N VAL A 32 -3.28 4.85 -14.29
CA VAL A 32 -2.85 3.86 -13.29
C VAL A 32 -2.31 4.55 -12.04
N LEU A 33 -1.43 5.55 -12.20
CA LEU A 33 -0.88 6.30 -11.08
C LEU A 33 -1.97 7.00 -10.24
N ASP A 34 -3.00 7.53 -10.89
CA ASP A 34 -4.15 8.14 -10.19
C ASP A 34 -4.98 7.11 -9.40
N GLN A 35 -5.15 5.90 -9.93
CA GLN A 35 -5.80 4.80 -9.19
C GLN A 35 -5.02 4.45 -7.91
N PHE A 36 -3.68 4.37 -7.99
CA PHE A 36 -2.84 4.13 -6.83
C PHE A 36 -2.93 5.29 -5.83
N ARG A 37 -2.85 6.54 -6.28
CA ARG A 37 -3.01 7.72 -5.41
C ARG A 37 -4.37 7.75 -4.73
N THR A 38 -5.43 7.41 -5.44
CA THR A 38 -6.79 7.30 -4.88
C THR A 38 -6.87 6.21 -3.83
N THR A 39 -6.25 5.05 -4.09
CA THR A 39 -6.19 3.95 -3.11
C THR A 39 -5.46 4.41 -1.85
N VAL A 40 -4.25 4.98 -1.98
CA VAL A 40 -3.45 5.49 -0.84
C VAL A 40 -4.21 6.53 -0.05
N ARG A 41 -4.86 7.49 -0.71
CA ARG A 41 -5.67 8.52 -0.03
C ARG A 41 -6.83 7.88 0.74
N THR A 42 -7.53 6.93 0.11
CA THR A 42 -8.74 6.31 0.69
C THR A 42 -8.39 5.37 1.85
N THR A 43 -7.29 4.64 1.76
CA THR A 43 -6.86 3.76 2.86
C THR A 43 -6.09 4.51 3.94
N GLY A 44 -5.40 5.60 3.59
CA GLY A 44 -4.67 6.46 4.54
C GLY A 44 -5.57 7.28 5.47
N THR A 45 -6.88 7.36 5.20
CA THR A 45 -7.83 7.94 6.15
C THR A 45 -8.16 7.02 7.31
N LEU A 46 -7.93 5.70 7.18
CA LEU A 46 -8.23 4.72 8.22
C LEU A 46 -7.44 5.01 9.50
N ARG A 47 -8.11 4.88 10.64
CA ARG A 47 -7.56 5.09 11.98
C ARG A 47 -7.76 3.85 12.85
N SER A 48 -7.12 3.84 14.02
CA SER A 48 -7.25 2.71 14.94
C SER A 48 -8.67 2.60 15.51
N GLU A 49 -9.36 3.73 15.64
CA GLU A 49 -10.75 3.84 16.10
C GLU A 49 -11.74 3.24 15.10
N ASP A 50 -11.39 3.15 13.81
CA ASP A 50 -12.23 2.45 12.83
C ASP A 50 -12.33 0.95 13.13
N LEU A 51 -11.41 0.40 13.93
CA LEU A 51 -11.48 -0.98 14.42
C LEU A 51 -12.58 -1.18 15.45
N ASP A 52 -12.99 -0.13 16.18
CA ASP A 52 -14.10 -0.20 17.15
C ASP A 52 -15.45 -0.45 16.45
N ARG A 53 -15.48 -0.23 15.13
CA ARG A 53 -16.62 -0.52 14.26
C ARG A 53 -16.71 -2.00 13.86
N LEU A 54 -15.68 -2.79 14.13
CA LEU A 54 -15.70 -4.24 13.93
C LEU A 54 -16.36 -4.93 15.13
N ASP A 55 -16.95 -6.10 14.90
CA ASP A 55 -17.35 -6.95 16.02
C ASP A 55 -16.10 -7.32 16.86
N PRO A 56 -16.16 -7.23 18.21
CA PRO A 56 -15.00 -7.47 19.07
C PRO A 56 -14.31 -8.82 18.82
N GLY A 57 -15.07 -9.88 18.49
CA GLY A 57 -14.50 -11.20 18.19
C GLY A 57 -13.74 -11.22 16.86
N THR A 58 -14.18 -10.44 15.88
CA THR A 58 -13.57 -10.40 14.54
C THR A 58 -12.11 -9.93 14.59
N ARG A 59 -11.82 -8.90 15.38
CA ARG A 59 -10.44 -8.39 15.53
C ARG A 59 -9.53 -9.46 16.13
N ASP A 60 -9.99 -10.12 17.18
CA ASP A 60 -9.22 -11.16 17.88
C ASP A 60 -9.01 -12.39 17.01
N ASP A 61 -10.01 -12.78 16.22
CA ASP A 61 -9.90 -13.88 15.26
C ASP A 61 -8.87 -13.58 14.15
N LEU A 62 -8.93 -12.39 13.55
CA LEU A 62 -7.98 -11.94 12.52
C LEU A 62 -6.55 -11.91 13.08
N LEU A 63 -6.34 -11.30 14.25
CA LEU A 63 -5.04 -11.28 14.89
C LEU A 63 -4.56 -12.69 15.28
N GLY A 64 -5.48 -13.56 15.69
CA GLY A 64 -5.22 -14.96 15.98
C GLY A 64 -4.67 -15.72 14.76
N VAL A 65 -5.21 -15.48 13.56
CA VAL A 65 -4.69 -16.05 12.30
C VAL A 65 -3.24 -15.63 12.07
N PHE A 66 -2.94 -14.33 12.15
CA PHE A 66 -1.57 -13.84 11.93
C PHE A 66 -0.57 -14.34 12.97
N ARG A 67 -0.98 -14.44 14.25
CA ARG A 67 -0.14 -14.99 15.32
C ARG A 67 0.18 -16.46 15.11
N ARG A 68 -0.81 -17.28 14.73
CA ARG A 68 -0.58 -18.70 14.40
C ARG A 68 0.37 -18.84 13.23
N TRP A 69 0.12 -18.09 12.15
CA TRP A 69 1.02 -18.08 11.00
C TRP A 69 2.46 -17.71 11.39
N ALA A 70 2.66 -16.69 12.23
CA ALA A 70 3.99 -16.31 12.70
C ALA A 70 4.67 -17.41 13.54
N ALA A 71 3.91 -18.14 14.35
CA ALA A 71 4.42 -19.27 15.15
C ALA A 71 4.73 -20.52 14.31
N GLU A 72 4.00 -20.72 13.20
CA GLU A 72 4.14 -21.86 12.29
C GLU A 72 5.23 -21.64 11.23
N ARG A 73 5.68 -20.40 11.00
CA ARG A 73 6.82 -20.11 10.11
C ARG A 73 8.12 -20.61 10.73
N PRO A 74 8.82 -21.57 10.11
CA PRO A 74 10.17 -21.95 10.53
C PRO A 74 11.14 -20.85 10.09
N GLY A 75 11.76 -20.15 11.05
CA GLY A 75 12.87 -19.23 10.83
C GLY A 75 12.46 -17.80 10.47
N ALA A 76 12.43 -16.95 11.48
CA ALA A 76 12.88 -15.56 11.36
C ALA A 76 14.26 -15.47 12.01
#